data_AF-A0A078AJ11-F1
#
_entry.id   AF-A0A078AJ11-F1
#
_cell.length_a   1.000
_cell.length_b   1.000
_cell.length_c   1.000
_cell.angle_alpha   90.00
_cell.angle_beta   90.00
_cell.angle_gamma   90.00
#
_symmetry.space_group_name_H-M   'P 1'
#
loop_
_entity.id
_entity.type
_entity.pdbx_description
1 polymer ?
#
loop_
_entity_poly.entity_id
_entity_poly.type
_entity_poly.pdbx_seq_one_letter_code
_entity_poly.pdbx_strand_id
1 'polypeptide(L)'
;MDVFGIPVSLTYKNEPRIKSVTGGFATIIMRCGVLAYLLYRCADVFARKTAIQSSSHILDLSNENLAYKLTQDEFDLAFKVEYTLLDSEPEVQENIEEYAYIQLSQNIYTWVTQNGRSVQLKQRHRIETEICKYGRLGLKEDGIDYLNIVKTYQCPKKVDFQLQGSYSARIVQQVQIGVFPCNQTYLDITTNKTKKCKPKAEQVRVGANLRLFVVVQNSFFDQEAFDSSIIRASLKPYFLSPSFNKSHSYLFLLSKNQVKLQDSMFYGDTQEKQFIDTRLDYLNMLCKVLEGL
;
A
#
# COMPACT_ATOMS: atom_id res chain seq x y z
N MET A 1 39.07 51.51 -36.97
CA MET A 1 40.10 50.86 -37.81
C MET A 1 40.79 51.94 -38.60
N ASP A 2 42.11 51.96 -38.64
CA ASP A 2 42.88 52.80 -39.57
C ASP A 2 42.94 52.09 -40.95
N VAL A 3 43.25 52.84 -42.00
CA VAL A 3 43.25 52.48 -43.44
C VAL A 3 44.11 51.25 -43.78
N PHE A 4 44.92 50.75 -42.85
CA PHE A 4 45.74 49.54 -43.00
C PHE A 4 45.19 48.29 -42.27
N GLY A 5 43.95 48.32 -41.77
CA GLY A 5 43.31 47.14 -41.18
C GLY A 5 43.90 46.67 -39.84
N ILE A 6 44.82 47.44 -39.26
CA ILE A 6 45.39 47.16 -37.94
C ILE A 6 44.36 47.62 -36.89
N PRO A 7 43.96 46.76 -35.92
CA PRO A 7 43.06 47.18 -34.86
C PRO A 7 43.75 48.28 -34.03
N VAL A 8 43.24 49.51 -34.13
CA VAL A 8 43.70 50.64 -33.33
C VAL A 8 43.29 50.38 -31.87
N SER A 9 44.22 49.84 -31.09
CA SER A 9 44.10 49.66 -29.65
C SER A 9 44.48 50.98 -28.98
N LEU A 10 43.58 51.54 -28.17
CA LEU A 10 43.89 52.69 -27.30
C LEU A 10 44.90 52.24 -26.22
N THR A 11 46.18 52.42 -26.49
CA THR A 11 47.27 52.18 -25.54
C THR A 11 47.40 53.37 -24.60
N TYR A 12 47.05 53.20 -23.33
CA TYR A 12 47.35 54.18 -22.28
C TYR A 12 48.73 53.85 -21.69
N LYS A 13 49.71 54.76 -21.83
CA LYS A 13 51.12 54.59 -21.37
C LYS A 13 51.81 53.32 -21.90
N ASN A 14 51.75 53.07 -23.22
CA ASN A 14 52.44 51.96 -23.91
C ASN A 14 52.08 50.54 -23.45
N GLU A 15 51.08 50.35 -22.59
CA GLU A 15 50.53 49.04 -22.29
C GLU A 15 49.19 48.84 -23.05
N PRO A 16 49.03 47.77 -23.83
CA PRO A 16 47.80 47.50 -24.60
C PRO A 16 46.62 47.03 -23.74
N ARG A 17 46.80 46.87 -22.42
CA ARG A 17 45.76 46.50 -21.47
C ARG A 17 45.77 47.46 -20.29
N ILE A 18 44.72 48.23 -20.12
CA ILE A 18 44.52 49.08 -18.94
C ILE A 18 44.33 48.18 -17.73
N LYS A 19 45.37 48.00 -16.91
CA LYS A 19 45.28 47.34 -15.59
C LYS A 19 44.60 48.30 -14.62
N SER A 20 43.27 48.33 -14.62
CA SER A 20 42.55 49.10 -13.61
C SER A 20 42.55 48.35 -12.28
N VAL A 21 43.08 48.97 -11.23
CA VAL A 21 43.04 48.44 -9.85
C VAL A 21 41.58 48.18 -9.42
N THR A 22 40.65 49.02 -9.86
CA THR A 22 39.20 48.84 -9.59
C THR A 22 38.64 47.59 -10.29
N GLY A 23 39.10 47.28 -11.50
CA GLY A 23 38.73 46.06 -12.22
C GLY A 23 39.31 44.80 -11.57
N GLY A 24 40.53 44.88 -11.05
CA GLY A 24 41.15 43.82 -10.26
C GLY A 24 40.36 43.50 -8.99
N PHE A 25 39.98 44.54 -8.22
CA PHE A 25 39.18 44.39 -7.00
C PHE A 25 37.79 43.80 -7.27
N ALA A 26 37.10 44.30 -8.31
CA ALA A 26 35.81 43.75 -8.74
C ALA A 26 35.90 42.27 -9.15
N THR A 27 36.98 41.88 -9.84
CA THR A 27 37.21 40.47 -10.24
C THR A 27 37.43 39.58 -9.02
N ILE A 28 38.16 40.05 -8.01
CA ILE A 28 38.38 39.31 -6.75
C ILE A 28 37.06 39.12 -6.02
N ILE A 29 36.24 40.17 -5.86
CA ILE A 29 34.92 40.07 -5.22
C ILE A 29 34.04 39.05 -5.96
N MET A 30 33.97 39.13 -7.29
CA MET A 30 33.17 38.19 -8.08
C MET A 30 33.63 36.74 -7.86
N ARG A 31 34.94 36.48 -7.91
CA ARG A 31 35.51 35.14 -7.68
C ARG A 31 35.27 34.64 -6.27
N CYS A 32 35.41 35.50 -5.25
CA CYS A 32 35.09 35.16 -3.86
C CYS A 32 33.60 34.86 -3.69
N GLY A 33 32.72 35.61 -4.34
CA GLY A 33 31.27 35.36 -4.33
C GLY A 33 30.91 34.00 -4.94
N VAL A 34 31.48 33.67 -6.10
CA VAL A 34 31.30 32.36 -6.73
C VAL A 34 31.86 31.24 -5.85
N LEU A 35 33.03 31.42 -5.23
CA LEU A 35 33.63 30.44 -4.34
C LEU A 35 32.77 30.23 -3.08
N ALA A 36 32.27 31.30 -2.45
CA ALA A 36 31.39 31.22 -1.29
C ALA A 36 30.09 30.49 -1.63
N TYR A 37 29.49 30.79 -2.80
CA TYR A 37 28.31 30.08 -3.28
C TYR A 37 28.60 28.59 -3.54
N LEU A 38 29.75 28.27 -4.13
CA LEU A 38 30.17 26.88 -4.36
C LEU A 38 30.38 26.14 -3.04
N LEU A 39 31.04 26.74 -2.06
CA LEU A 39 31.23 26.17 -0.72
C LEU A 39 29.89 25.95 -0.01
N TYR A 40 28.95 26.89 -0.12
CA TYR A 40 27.60 26.75 0.42
C TYR A 40 26.85 25.56 -0.23
N ARG A 41 26.90 25.42 -1.56
CA ARG A 41 26.31 24.28 -2.26
C ARG A 41 26.99 22.97 -1.92
N CYS A 42 28.32 22.94 -1.80
CA CYS A 42 29.04 21.76 -1.31
C CYS A 42 28.58 21.39 0.10
N ALA A 43 28.42 22.36 1.00
CA ALA A 43 27.93 22.10 2.35
C ALA A 43 26.50 21.51 2.36
N ASP A 44 25.59 22.03 1.54
CA ASP A 44 24.22 21.48 1.41
C ASP A 44 24.22 20.05 0.82
N VAL A 45 25.10 19.77 -0.15
CA VAL A 45 25.30 18.43 -0.72
C VAL A 45 25.87 17.47 0.33
N PHE A 46 26.87 17.90 1.10
CA PHE A 46 27.43 17.12 2.21
C PHE A 46 26.39 16.89 3.32
N ALA A 47 25.54 17.88 3.59
CA ALA A 47 24.45 17.79 4.56
C ALA A 47 23.22 17.04 4.03
N ARG A 48 23.22 16.59 2.76
CA ARG A 48 22.13 15.86 2.10
C ARG A 48 20.75 16.51 2.28
N LYS A 49 20.67 17.84 2.26
CA LYS A 49 19.39 18.53 2.45
C LYS A 49 18.50 18.33 1.23
N THR A 50 17.44 17.55 1.38
CA THR A 50 16.38 17.37 0.38
C THR A 50 15.19 18.28 0.70
N ALA A 51 14.63 18.92 -0.32
CA ALA A 51 13.40 19.69 -0.19
C ALA A 51 12.23 18.81 -0.64
N ILE A 52 11.34 18.45 0.29
CA ILE A 52 10.17 17.62 0.00
C ILE A 52 8.96 18.55 -0.15
N GLN A 53 8.40 18.57 -1.36
CA GLN A 53 7.12 19.20 -1.60
C GLN A 53 6.04 18.13 -1.69
N SER A 54 5.10 18.15 -0.75
CA SER A 54 3.95 17.24 -0.74
C SER A 54 2.73 17.94 -1.34
N SER A 55 2.04 17.25 -2.26
CA SER A 55 0.76 17.68 -2.80
C SER A 55 -0.23 16.52 -2.70
N SER A 56 -1.38 16.77 -2.08
CA SER A 56 -2.46 15.78 -1.99
C SER A 56 -3.63 16.19 -2.87
N HIS A 57 -4.09 15.27 -3.73
CA HIS A 57 -5.34 15.41 -4.46
C HIS A 57 -6.38 14.47 -3.84
N ILE A 58 -7.49 15.02 -3.36
CA ILE A 58 -8.63 14.23 -2.88
C ILE A 58 -9.58 14.03 -4.06
N LEU A 59 -9.84 12.78 -4.41
CA LEU A 59 -10.75 12.40 -5.50
C LEU A 59 -12.20 12.39 -5.00
N ASP A 60 -13.14 12.81 -5.85
CA ASP A 60 -14.58 12.59 -5.61
C ASP A 60 -14.96 11.16 -6.00
N LEU A 61 -14.85 10.26 -5.04
CA LEU A 61 -15.16 8.84 -5.22
C LEU A 61 -16.65 8.53 -5.44
N SER A 62 -17.55 9.52 -5.31
CA SER A 62 -19.01 9.28 -5.34
C SER A 62 -19.53 9.01 -6.75
N ASN A 63 -18.95 9.70 -7.73
CA ASN A 63 -19.31 9.64 -9.15
C ASN A 63 -18.22 9.04 -10.03
N GLU A 64 -17.10 8.62 -9.43
CA GLU A 64 -15.93 8.15 -10.16
C GLU A 64 -16.14 6.72 -10.68
N ASN A 65 -16.00 6.56 -12.01
CA ASN A 65 -16.11 5.27 -12.68
C ASN A 65 -14.77 4.54 -12.81
N LEU A 66 -13.69 5.09 -12.24
CA LEU A 66 -12.36 4.51 -12.34
C LEU A 66 -12.23 3.33 -11.38
N ALA A 67 -12.01 2.13 -11.93
CA ALA A 67 -11.69 0.94 -11.15
C ALA A 67 -10.16 0.78 -11.09
N TYR A 68 -9.61 0.81 -9.87
CA TYR A 68 -8.21 0.53 -9.61
C TYR A 68 -7.97 -0.97 -9.67
N LYS A 69 -7.14 -1.40 -10.62
CA LYS A 69 -6.70 -2.79 -10.74
C LYS A 69 -5.45 -2.99 -9.90
N LEU A 70 -5.49 -3.94 -8.98
CA LEU A 70 -4.33 -4.35 -8.19
C LEU A 70 -3.86 -5.70 -8.67
N THR A 71 -2.61 -5.73 -9.11
CA THR A 71 -1.91 -6.94 -9.53
C THR A 71 -0.94 -7.41 -8.46
N GLN A 72 -0.46 -8.65 -8.57
CA GLN A 72 0.45 -9.24 -7.59
C GLN A 72 1.77 -8.47 -7.44
N ASP A 73 2.23 -7.80 -8.50
CA ASP A 73 3.48 -7.03 -8.49
C ASP A 73 3.35 -5.74 -7.65
N GLU A 74 2.14 -5.19 -7.54
CA GLU A 74 1.87 -3.94 -6.81
C GLU A 74 1.41 -4.21 -5.37
N PHE A 75 0.63 -5.28 -5.16
CA PHE A 75 -0.01 -5.57 -3.89
C PHE A 75 -0.16 -7.08 -3.69
N ASP A 76 0.15 -7.54 -2.48
CA ASP A 76 -0.06 -8.93 -2.10
C ASP A 76 -0.54 -9.00 -0.65
N LEU A 77 -1.29 -10.06 -0.34
CA LEU A 77 -1.84 -10.29 0.98
C LEU A 77 -1.86 -11.77 1.32
N ALA A 78 -1.75 -12.04 2.61
CA ALA A 78 -1.91 -13.36 3.18
C ALA A 78 -2.79 -13.28 4.43
N PHE A 79 -3.56 -14.32 4.71
CA PHE A 79 -4.35 -14.39 5.93
C PHE A 79 -4.38 -15.79 6.53
N LYS A 80 -4.51 -15.88 7.86
CA LYS A 80 -4.78 -17.13 8.58
C LYS A 80 -5.77 -16.90 9.69
N VAL A 81 -6.43 -17.96 10.14
CA VAL A 81 -7.20 -17.94 11.38
C VAL A 81 -6.56 -18.90 12.38
N GLU A 82 -6.43 -18.42 13.61
CA GLU A 82 -5.85 -19.17 14.72
C GLU A 82 -6.81 -19.16 15.90
N TYR A 83 -6.95 -20.30 16.55
CA TYR A 83 -7.71 -20.45 17.77
C TYR A 83 -6.87 -20.02 18.97
N THR A 84 -7.39 -19.10 19.78
CA THR A 84 -6.64 -18.51 20.91
C THR A 84 -6.27 -19.54 21.97
N LEU A 85 -7.06 -20.61 22.13
CA LEU A 85 -6.87 -21.64 23.14
C LEU A 85 -6.21 -22.91 22.55
N LEU A 86 -5.32 -22.72 21.56
CA LEU A 86 -4.60 -23.78 20.86
C LEU A 86 -3.86 -24.73 21.80
N ASP A 87 -3.25 -24.20 22.87
CA ASP A 87 -2.48 -25.00 23.83
C ASP A 87 -3.35 -25.97 24.64
N SER A 88 -4.63 -25.65 24.83
CA SER A 88 -5.56 -26.46 25.61
C SER A 88 -6.47 -27.35 24.78
N GLU A 89 -6.88 -26.90 23.58
CA GLU A 89 -7.78 -27.64 22.67
C GLU A 89 -7.19 -27.65 21.24
N PRO A 90 -6.04 -28.32 21.00
CA PRO A 90 -5.39 -28.34 19.68
C PRO A 90 -6.26 -28.96 18.57
N GLU A 91 -7.13 -29.90 18.92
CA GLU A 91 -8.07 -30.56 18.01
C GLU A 91 -9.06 -29.59 17.36
N VAL A 92 -9.34 -28.44 18.00
CA VAL A 92 -10.22 -27.40 17.46
C VAL A 92 -9.53 -26.67 16.30
N GLN A 93 -8.22 -26.43 16.39
CA GLN A 93 -7.45 -25.80 15.32
C GLN A 93 -7.29 -26.73 14.13
N GLU A 94 -7.07 -28.03 14.36
CA GLU A 94 -6.95 -29.04 13.29
C GLU A 94 -8.24 -29.26 12.51
N ASN A 95 -9.40 -28.97 13.13
CA ASN A 95 -10.72 -29.14 12.54
C ASN A 95 -11.51 -27.83 12.48
N ILE A 96 -10.81 -26.71 12.29
CA ILE A 96 -11.39 -25.37 12.33
C ILE A 96 -12.55 -25.19 11.34
N GLU A 97 -12.51 -25.88 10.21
CA GLU A 97 -13.54 -25.91 9.17
C GLU A 97 -14.89 -26.47 9.64
N GLU A 98 -14.92 -27.27 10.70
CA GLU A 98 -16.16 -27.77 11.31
C GLU A 98 -16.85 -26.71 12.16
N TYR A 99 -16.12 -25.66 12.54
CA TYR A 99 -16.61 -24.56 13.38
C TYR A 99 -16.84 -23.27 12.59
N ALA A 100 -15.91 -22.93 11.68
CA ALA A 100 -15.94 -21.72 10.89
C ALA A 100 -15.25 -21.92 9.53
N TYR A 101 -15.67 -21.17 8.52
CA TYR A 101 -14.96 -21.12 7.24
C TYR A 101 -14.48 -19.70 6.95
N ILE A 102 -13.36 -19.63 6.23
CA ILE A 102 -12.76 -18.37 5.80
C ILE A 102 -13.05 -18.22 4.31
N GLN A 103 -13.45 -17.02 3.90
CA GLN A 103 -13.72 -16.72 2.51
C GLN A 103 -13.09 -15.38 2.12
N LEU A 104 -12.22 -15.44 1.12
CA LEU A 104 -11.80 -14.26 0.35
C LEU A 104 -12.81 -14.04 -0.78
N SER A 105 -13.28 -12.81 -0.94
CA SER A 105 -14.24 -12.48 -1.99
C SER A 105 -14.10 -11.04 -2.47
N GLN A 106 -14.40 -10.81 -3.75
CA GLN A 106 -14.62 -9.48 -4.30
C GLN A 106 -16.11 -9.20 -4.29
N ASN A 107 -16.52 -8.21 -3.52
CA ASN A 107 -17.90 -7.78 -3.42
C ASN A 107 -18.11 -6.54 -4.30
N ILE A 108 -19.16 -6.56 -5.11
CA ILE A 108 -19.62 -5.44 -5.92
C ILE A 108 -20.98 -5.01 -5.37
N TYR A 109 -21.08 -3.74 -5.00
CA TYR A 109 -22.31 -3.12 -4.54
C TYR A 109 -22.75 -2.08 -5.55
N THR A 110 -23.97 -2.20 -6.05
CA THR A 110 -24.53 -1.26 -7.02
C THR A 110 -25.84 -0.71 -6.51
N TRP A 111 -25.94 0.62 -6.40
CA TRP A 111 -27.20 1.27 -6.10
C TRP A 111 -28.08 1.30 -7.35
N VAL A 112 -29.28 0.74 -7.22
CA VAL A 112 -30.30 0.71 -8.27
C VAL A 112 -31.62 1.21 -7.72
N THR A 113 -32.41 1.88 -8.56
CA THR A 113 -33.78 2.26 -8.20
C THR A 113 -34.71 1.11 -8.52
N GLN A 114 -35.30 0.48 -7.50
CA GLN A 114 -36.38 -0.50 -7.64
C GLN A 114 -37.64 0.05 -7.00
N ASN A 115 -38.73 0.11 -7.76
CA ASN A 115 -40.03 0.60 -7.29
C ASN A 115 -39.96 2.01 -6.63
N GLY A 116 -39.16 2.91 -7.21
CA GLY A 116 -38.97 4.27 -6.71
C GLY A 116 -38.10 4.38 -5.44
N ARG A 117 -37.56 3.28 -4.92
CA ARG A 117 -36.63 3.26 -3.78
C ARG A 117 -35.22 2.88 -4.24
N SER A 118 -34.22 3.54 -3.67
CA SER A 118 -32.82 3.16 -3.88
C SER A 118 -32.50 1.92 -3.06
N VAL A 119 -32.09 0.84 -3.73
CA VAL A 119 -31.71 -0.43 -3.13
C VAL A 119 -30.28 -0.77 -3.56
N GLN A 120 -29.48 -1.29 -2.64
CA GLN A 120 -28.13 -1.73 -2.94
C GLN A 120 -28.15 -3.21 -3.33
N LEU A 121 -27.81 -3.52 -4.59
CA LEU A 121 -27.57 -4.90 -5.03
C LEU A 121 -26.17 -5.32 -4.65
N LYS A 122 -26.05 -6.48 -4.01
CA LYS A 122 -24.77 -7.06 -3.63
C LYS A 122 -24.47 -8.29 -4.48
N GLN A 123 -23.35 -8.26 -5.19
CA GLN A 123 -22.77 -9.40 -5.88
C GLN A 123 -21.49 -9.80 -5.16
N ARG A 124 -21.31 -11.10 -4.90
CA ARG A 124 -20.14 -11.63 -4.19
C ARG A 124 -19.46 -12.66 -5.08
N HIS A 125 -18.26 -12.35 -5.53
CA HIS A 125 -17.41 -13.26 -6.28
C HIS A 125 -16.40 -13.89 -5.33
N ARG A 126 -16.44 -15.21 -5.17
CA ARG A 126 -15.46 -15.94 -4.36
C ARG A 126 -14.11 -15.94 -5.09
N ILE A 127 -13.05 -15.67 -4.34
CA ILE A 127 -11.68 -15.79 -4.82
C ILE A 127 -11.09 -17.08 -4.27
N GLU A 128 -10.45 -17.86 -5.14
CA GLU A 128 -9.77 -19.08 -4.72
C GLU A 128 -8.47 -18.75 -3.99
N THR A 129 -8.22 -19.48 -2.92
CA THR A 129 -7.01 -19.36 -2.11
C THR A 129 -6.21 -20.67 -2.11
N GLU A 130 -4.92 -20.55 -1.84
CA GLU A 130 -4.00 -21.65 -1.62
C GLU A 130 -3.05 -21.31 -0.46
N ILE A 131 -2.33 -22.30 0.05
CA ILE A 131 -1.25 -22.04 1.01
C ILE A 131 -0.21 -21.16 0.32
N CYS A 132 0.23 -20.11 1.00
CA CYS A 132 1.22 -19.18 0.46
C CYS A 132 2.53 -19.91 0.11
N LYS A 133 3.21 -19.48 -0.95
CA LYS A 133 4.49 -20.06 -1.41
C LYS A 133 5.58 -19.00 -1.34
N TYR A 134 6.84 -19.43 -1.38
CA TYR A 134 7.96 -18.51 -1.62
C TYR A 134 7.76 -17.75 -2.94
N GLY A 135 8.25 -16.50 -2.99
CA GLY A 135 7.96 -15.55 -4.07
C GLY A 135 6.73 -14.67 -3.84
N ARG A 136 5.93 -14.94 -2.81
CA ARG A 136 4.81 -14.08 -2.36
C ARG A 136 5.26 -13.14 -1.26
N LEU A 137 4.63 -11.97 -1.15
CA LEU A 137 4.92 -11.00 -0.08
C LEU A 137 6.42 -10.62 0.05
N GLY A 138 7.18 -10.69 -1.06
CA GLY A 138 8.63 -10.46 -1.06
C GLY A 138 9.48 -11.52 -0.34
N LEU A 139 8.89 -12.66 0.06
CA LEU A 139 9.60 -13.76 0.72
C LEU A 139 10.45 -14.55 -0.28
N LYS A 140 11.69 -14.83 0.10
CA LYS A 140 12.64 -15.65 -0.68
C LYS A 140 12.90 -16.97 0.02
N GLU A 141 13.28 -18.00 -0.74
CA GLU A 141 13.54 -19.35 -0.21
C GLU A 141 14.73 -19.38 0.77
N ASP A 142 15.73 -18.53 0.54
CA ASP A 142 16.91 -18.34 1.39
C ASP A 142 16.68 -17.35 2.56
N GLY A 143 15.50 -16.73 2.61
CA GLY A 143 15.13 -15.74 3.62
C GLY A 143 14.50 -16.36 4.88
N ILE A 144 14.53 -15.60 5.98
CA ILE A 144 13.86 -15.98 7.23
C ILE A 144 12.39 -15.58 7.18
N ASP A 145 11.49 -16.55 7.29
CA ASP A 145 10.04 -16.34 7.42
C ASP A 145 9.64 -16.31 8.91
N TYR A 146 9.81 -15.15 9.55
CA TYR A 146 9.50 -14.96 10.97
C TYR A 146 8.02 -15.19 11.32
N LEU A 147 7.12 -15.00 10.35
CA LEU A 147 5.67 -15.12 10.54
C LEU A 147 5.15 -16.51 10.13
N ASN A 148 6.02 -17.37 9.60
CA ASN A 148 5.67 -18.69 9.08
C ASN A 148 4.53 -18.62 8.03
N ILE A 149 4.58 -17.59 7.18
CA ILE A 149 3.61 -17.29 6.11
C ILE A 149 3.49 -18.46 5.15
N VAL A 150 4.61 -19.04 4.72
CA VAL A 150 4.65 -20.08 3.67
C VAL A 150 3.97 -21.39 4.12
N LYS A 151 3.84 -21.63 5.43
CA LYS A 151 3.23 -22.86 5.95
C LYS A 151 1.81 -22.67 6.47
N THR A 152 1.52 -21.50 7.05
CA THR A 152 0.29 -21.33 7.85
C THR A 152 -0.71 -20.35 7.26
N TYR A 153 -0.29 -19.50 6.32
CA TYR A 153 -1.17 -18.51 5.73
C TYR A 153 -1.72 -18.95 4.38
N GLN A 154 -2.91 -18.45 4.08
CA GLN A 154 -3.56 -18.56 2.78
C GLN A 154 -3.36 -17.28 1.98
N CYS A 155 -3.04 -17.45 0.71
CA CYS A 155 -2.87 -16.41 -0.28
C CYS A 155 -3.91 -16.60 -1.40
N PRO A 156 -4.37 -15.53 -2.07
CA PRO A 156 -5.13 -15.67 -3.29
C PRO A 156 -4.28 -16.36 -4.36
N LYS A 157 -4.85 -17.31 -5.12
CA LYS A 157 -4.15 -17.99 -6.23
C LYS A 157 -3.69 -17.01 -7.31
N LYS A 158 -4.52 -15.98 -7.58
CA LYS A 158 -4.22 -14.87 -8.47
C LYS A 158 -4.68 -13.57 -7.83
N VAL A 159 -3.79 -12.58 -7.76
CA VAL A 159 -4.13 -11.20 -7.36
C VAL A 159 -4.53 -10.41 -8.60
N ASP A 160 -5.82 -10.12 -8.73
CA ASP A 160 -6.42 -9.34 -9.82
C ASP A 160 -7.65 -8.63 -9.26
N PHE A 161 -7.42 -7.81 -8.23
CA PHE A 161 -8.50 -7.14 -7.52
C PHE A 161 -8.90 -5.87 -8.25
N GLN A 162 -10.20 -5.59 -8.27
CA GLN A 162 -10.71 -4.30 -8.72
C GLN A 162 -11.32 -3.58 -7.53
N LEU A 163 -10.76 -2.42 -7.23
CA LEU A 163 -11.23 -1.53 -6.18
C LEU A 163 -11.86 -0.29 -6.81
N GLN A 164 -13.05 0.08 -6.36
CA GLN A 164 -13.77 1.21 -6.92
C GLN A 164 -14.68 1.84 -5.88
N GLY A 165 -14.72 3.17 -5.87
CA GLY A 165 -15.70 3.97 -5.15
C GLY A 165 -15.49 4.02 -3.63
N SER A 166 -16.19 4.95 -3.00
CA SER A 166 -16.38 5.00 -1.54
C SER A 166 -17.68 4.31 -1.15
N TYR A 167 -17.95 4.11 0.13
CA TYR A 167 -19.19 3.47 0.60
C TYR A 167 -20.48 4.15 0.07
N SER A 168 -20.43 5.45 -0.21
CA SER A 168 -21.55 6.24 -0.73
C SER A 168 -21.58 6.33 -2.26
N ALA A 169 -20.64 5.71 -2.97
CA ALA A 169 -20.58 5.73 -4.42
C ALA A 169 -21.68 4.88 -5.06
N ARG A 170 -22.05 5.21 -6.30
CA ARG A 170 -23.06 4.45 -7.07
C ARG A 170 -22.66 2.98 -7.26
N ILE A 171 -21.36 2.73 -7.47
CA ILE A 171 -20.77 1.40 -7.58
C ILE A 171 -19.61 1.34 -6.59
N VAL A 172 -19.58 0.29 -5.76
CA VAL A 172 -18.50 0.02 -4.81
C VAL A 172 -17.95 -1.36 -5.10
N GLN A 173 -16.64 -1.45 -5.37
CA GLN A 173 -15.93 -2.72 -5.51
C GLN A 173 -14.90 -2.83 -4.40
N GLN A 174 -15.00 -3.86 -3.58
CA GLN A 174 -14.12 -4.08 -2.44
C GLN A 174 -13.77 -5.55 -2.25
N VAL A 175 -12.57 -5.80 -1.74
CA VAL A 175 -12.14 -7.14 -1.33
C VAL A 175 -12.49 -7.36 0.14
N GLN A 176 -13.09 -8.50 0.45
CA GLN A 176 -13.48 -8.89 1.79
C GLN A 176 -12.84 -10.23 2.14
N ILE A 177 -12.13 -10.26 3.27
CA ILE A 177 -11.80 -11.47 4.01
C ILE A 177 -12.88 -11.62 5.09
N GLY A 178 -13.62 -12.71 5.07
CA GLY A 178 -14.67 -12.99 6.05
C GLY A 178 -14.43 -14.31 6.75
N VAL A 179 -14.61 -14.33 8.06
CA VAL A 179 -14.71 -15.54 8.88
C VAL A 179 -16.18 -15.72 9.23
N PHE A 180 -16.77 -16.83 8.80
CA PHE A 180 -18.18 -17.11 8.94
C PHE A 180 -18.39 -18.41 9.73
N PRO A 181 -19.53 -18.56 10.45
CA PRO A 181 -19.89 -19.83 11.06
C PRO A 181 -19.96 -20.96 10.03
N CYS A 182 -19.66 -22.20 10.43
CA CYS A 182 -19.69 -23.35 9.53
C CYS A 182 -21.04 -23.48 8.83
N ASN A 183 -21.00 -23.64 7.51
CA ASN A 183 -22.17 -23.91 6.68
C ASN A 183 -21.99 -25.29 6.03
N GLN A 184 -22.91 -26.22 6.29
CA GLN A 184 -22.79 -27.60 5.82
C GLN A 184 -22.70 -27.68 4.29
N THR A 185 -23.48 -26.86 3.56
CA THR A 185 -23.42 -26.82 2.10
C THR A 185 -22.05 -26.40 1.60
N TYR A 186 -21.41 -25.45 2.28
CA TYR A 186 -20.05 -25.01 1.93
C TYR A 186 -19.03 -26.09 2.27
N LEU A 187 -19.12 -26.67 3.47
CA LEU A 187 -18.21 -27.70 3.96
C LEU A 187 -18.25 -28.95 3.07
N ASP A 188 -19.43 -29.35 2.61
CA ASP A 188 -19.63 -30.49 1.71
C ASP A 188 -18.92 -30.30 0.37
N ILE A 189 -18.94 -29.07 -0.16
CA ILE A 189 -18.24 -28.70 -1.40
C ILE A 189 -16.72 -28.73 -1.20
N THR A 190 -16.22 -28.24 -0.07
CA THR A 190 -14.77 -28.12 0.16
C THR A 190 -14.12 -29.41 0.65
N THR A 191 -14.86 -30.28 1.34
CA THR A 191 -14.33 -31.51 1.97
C THR A 191 -14.87 -32.78 1.34
N ASN A 192 -15.60 -32.69 0.22
CA ASN A 192 -16.26 -33.83 -0.43
C ASN A 192 -17.14 -34.63 0.54
N LYS A 193 -17.89 -33.95 1.41
CA LYS A 193 -18.83 -34.53 2.39
C LYS A 193 -18.19 -35.43 3.48
N THR A 194 -16.90 -35.26 3.76
CA THR A 194 -16.21 -36.07 4.79
C THR A 194 -16.42 -35.54 6.21
N LYS A 195 -16.70 -34.23 6.35
CA LYS A 195 -16.83 -33.55 7.64
C LYS A 195 -18.24 -32.98 7.86
N LYS A 196 -18.60 -32.75 9.13
CA LYS A 196 -19.90 -32.21 9.53
C LYS A 196 -19.71 -31.00 10.43
N CYS A 197 -20.50 -29.95 10.20
CA CYS A 197 -20.49 -28.78 11.07
C CYS A 197 -20.88 -29.13 12.51
N LYS A 198 -20.18 -28.54 13.48
CA LYS A 198 -20.48 -28.68 14.91
C LYS A 198 -21.75 -27.93 15.31
N PRO A 199 -22.33 -28.21 16.50
CA PRO A 199 -23.52 -27.49 16.98
C PRO A 199 -23.29 -25.98 17.06
N LYS A 200 -24.32 -25.18 16.80
CA LYS A 200 -24.22 -23.70 16.80
C LYS A 200 -23.62 -23.14 18.10
N ALA A 201 -23.95 -23.71 19.25
CA ALA A 201 -23.39 -23.30 20.54
C ALA A 201 -21.85 -23.45 20.60
N GLU A 202 -21.31 -24.54 20.06
CA GLU A 202 -19.86 -24.73 19.95
C GLU A 202 -19.24 -23.80 18.92
N GLN A 203 -19.90 -23.59 17.76
CA GLN A 203 -19.42 -22.64 16.76
C GLN A 203 -19.29 -21.23 17.33
N VAL A 204 -20.25 -20.79 18.17
CA VAL A 204 -20.20 -19.48 18.83
C VAL A 204 -19.09 -19.42 19.89
N ARG A 205 -18.91 -20.48 20.69
CA ARG A 205 -17.83 -20.61 21.67
C ARG A 205 -16.45 -20.51 21.00
N VAL A 206 -16.26 -21.28 19.92
CA VAL A 206 -15.01 -21.30 19.16
C VAL A 206 -14.81 -19.97 18.44
N GLY A 207 -15.84 -19.48 17.75
CA GLY A 207 -15.82 -18.21 17.02
C GLY A 207 -15.44 -17.00 17.87
N ALA A 208 -15.84 -16.97 19.14
CA ALA A 208 -15.45 -15.92 20.08
C ALA A 208 -13.94 -15.92 20.44
N ASN A 209 -13.24 -17.03 20.17
CA ASN A 209 -11.83 -17.23 20.46
C ASN A 209 -10.98 -17.41 19.19
N LEU A 210 -11.54 -17.28 17.99
CA LEU A 210 -10.79 -17.25 16.75
C LEU A 210 -10.11 -15.90 16.56
N ARG A 211 -8.89 -15.85 16.04
CA ARG A 211 -8.19 -14.62 15.68
C ARG A 211 -7.87 -14.65 14.20
N LEU A 212 -8.21 -13.58 13.49
CA LEU A 212 -7.86 -13.41 12.08
C LEU A 212 -6.56 -12.62 11.99
N PHE A 213 -5.55 -13.23 11.40
CA PHE A 213 -4.28 -12.61 11.08
C PHE A 213 -4.28 -12.26 9.61
N VAL A 214 -3.98 -11.00 9.29
CA VAL A 214 -3.84 -10.53 7.90
C VAL A 214 -2.49 -9.87 7.77
N VAL A 215 -1.69 -10.31 6.80
CA VAL A 215 -0.42 -9.68 6.45
C VAL A 215 -0.59 -9.08 5.07
N VAL A 216 -0.30 -7.80 4.93
CA VAL A 216 -0.32 -7.11 3.64
C VAL A 216 1.09 -6.62 3.31
N GLN A 217 1.43 -6.67 2.03
CA GLN A 217 2.61 -6.00 1.51
C GLN A 217 2.31 -4.52 1.38
N ASN A 218 3.07 -3.72 2.11
CA ASN A 218 3.02 -2.29 2.08
C ASN A 218 4.28 -1.73 1.43
N SER A 219 4.19 -0.57 0.81
CA SER A 219 5.37 0.13 0.28
C SER A 219 5.42 1.55 0.80
N PHE A 220 6.64 2.06 1.00
CA PHE A 220 6.86 3.43 1.46
C PHE A 220 8.05 4.05 0.72
N PHE A 221 8.02 5.37 0.62
CA PHE A 221 9.11 6.17 0.08
C PHE A 221 10.15 6.44 1.17
N ASP A 222 11.38 5.96 0.97
CA ASP A 222 12.51 6.22 1.85
C ASP A 222 13.30 7.43 1.31
N GLN A 223 13.07 8.59 1.93
CA GLN A 223 13.70 9.85 1.55
C GLN A 223 15.23 9.88 1.75
N GLU A 224 15.77 8.98 2.56
CA GLU A 224 17.20 8.90 2.86
C GLU A 224 17.93 7.93 1.93
N ALA A 225 17.19 7.12 1.17
CA ALA A 225 17.73 6.21 0.19
C ALA A 225 18.03 6.96 -1.12
N PHE A 226 19.32 7.12 -1.43
CA PHE A 226 19.81 7.65 -2.70
C PHE A 226 20.24 6.55 -3.69
N ASP A 227 19.89 5.30 -3.39
CA ASP A 227 20.15 4.14 -4.25
C ASP A 227 18.96 3.85 -5.19
N SER A 228 19.05 2.76 -5.97
CA SER A 228 17.96 2.37 -6.89
C SER A 228 16.65 2.00 -6.18
N SER A 229 16.67 1.72 -4.87
CA SER A 229 15.58 1.15 -4.06
C SER A 229 14.88 2.17 -3.15
N ILE A 230 14.63 3.38 -3.65
CA ILE A 230 13.96 4.46 -2.94
C ILE A 230 12.54 4.10 -2.48
N ILE A 231 11.86 3.19 -3.19
CA ILE A 231 10.60 2.59 -2.74
C ILE A 231 10.93 1.26 -2.08
N ARG A 232 10.63 1.16 -0.79
CA ARG A 232 10.87 -0.04 0.01
C ARG A 232 9.57 -0.73 0.33
N ALA A 233 9.57 -2.06 0.22
CA ALA A 233 8.46 -2.90 0.65
C ALA A 233 8.64 -3.28 2.13
N SER A 234 7.53 -3.38 2.85
CA SER A 234 7.45 -3.81 4.24
C SER A 234 6.20 -4.64 4.45
N LEU A 235 6.26 -5.61 5.37
CA LEU A 235 5.09 -6.39 5.74
C LEU A 235 4.41 -5.74 6.94
N LYS A 236 3.10 -5.48 6.82
CA LYS A 236 2.27 -4.98 7.91
C LYS A 236 1.35 -6.10 8.39
N PRO A 237 1.64 -6.75 9.54
CA PRO A 237 0.74 -7.72 10.14
C PRO A 237 -0.38 -7.01 10.91
N TYR A 238 -1.60 -7.49 10.74
CA TYR A 238 -2.79 -7.07 11.46
C TYR A 238 -3.39 -8.26 12.20
N PHE A 239 -3.74 -8.01 13.47
CA PHE A 239 -4.28 -9.00 14.38
C PHE A 239 -5.70 -8.59 14.75
N LEU A 240 -6.68 -9.31 14.22
CA LEU A 240 -8.10 -8.98 14.35
C LEU A 240 -8.76 -10.01 15.26
N SER A 241 -9.18 -9.55 16.45
CA SER A 241 -9.82 -10.38 17.45
C SER A 241 -11.32 -10.08 17.50
N PRO A 242 -12.19 -11.10 17.44
CA PRO A 242 -13.62 -10.94 17.60
C PRO A 242 -13.96 -10.66 19.07
N SER A 243 -15.23 -10.43 19.32
CA SER A 243 -15.78 -10.42 20.67
C SER A 243 -16.98 -11.35 20.71
N PHE A 244 -17.23 -11.91 21.88
CA PHE A 244 -18.34 -12.83 22.08
C PHE A 244 -19.67 -12.21 21.61
N ASN A 245 -20.40 -12.95 20.78
CA ASN A 245 -21.70 -12.59 20.22
C ASN A 245 -21.76 -11.23 19.50
N LYS A 246 -20.64 -10.80 18.90
CA LYS A 246 -20.56 -9.56 18.11
C LYS A 246 -19.88 -9.83 16.78
N SER A 247 -20.45 -9.28 15.71
CA SER A 247 -19.75 -9.18 14.43
C SER A 247 -18.83 -7.97 14.45
N HIS A 248 -17.59 -8.13 13.95
CA HIS A 248 -16.64 -7.05 13.77
C HIS A 248 -16.35 -6.86 12.28
N SER A 249 -16.27 -5.61 11.85
CA SER A 249 -15.88 -5.24 10.50
C SER A 249 -14.70 -4.29 10.57
N TYR A 250 -13.64 -4.60 9.83
CA TYR A 250 -12.43 -3.78 9.75
C TYR A 250 -12.30 -3.29 8.32
N LEU A 251 -12.06 -1.99 8.13
CA LEU A 251 -11.89 -1.41 6.81
C LEU A 251 -10.41 -1.13 6.57
N PHE A 252 -9.86 -1.73 5.54
CA PHE A 252 -8.52 -1.40 5.06
C PHE A 252 -8.63 -0.38 3.94
N LEU A 253 -8.03 0.78 4.14
CA LEU A 253 -7.89 1.81 3.12
C LEU A 253 -6.56 1.61 2.39
N LEU A 254 -6.62 1.62 1.07
CA LEU A 254 -5.45 1.56 0.21
C LEU A 254 -5.26 2.92 -0.45
N SER A 255 -4.03 3.43 -0.43
CA SER A 255 -3.65 4.70 -1.02
C SER A 255 -2.55 4.45 -2.04
N LYS A 256 -2.82 4.79 -3.31
CA LYS A 256 -1.82 4.79 -4.36
C LYS A 256 -1.16 6.16 -4.40
N ASN A 257 0.13 6.20 -4.11
CA ASN A 257 0.93 7.40 -4.04
C ASN A 257 1.91 7.46 -5.20
N GLN A 258 2.27 8.67 -5.62
CA GLN A 258 3.25 8.92 -6.65
C GLN A 258 4.30 9.90 -6.13
N VAL A 259 5.57 9.59 -6.39
CA VAL A 259 6.71 10.47 -6.09
C VAL A 259 7.37 10.87 -7.38
N LYS A 260 7.63 12.16 -7.53
CA LYS A 260 8.45 12.71 -8.61
C LYS A 260 9.79 13.12 -8.02
N LEU A 261 10.86 12.54 -8.55
CA LEU A 261 12.23 12.80 -8.13
C LEU A 261 12.92 13.62 -9.20
N GLN A 262 13.62 14.66 -8.77
CA GLN A 262 14.35 15.56 -9.64
C GLN A 262 15.61 16.03 -8.93
N ASP A 263 16.77 15.81 -9.57
CA ASP A 263 18.07 16.15 -8.97
C ASP A 263 18.34 17.65 -8.98
N SER A 264 17.84 18.38 -9.99
CA SER A 264 17.90 19.84 -9.99
C SER A 264 16.75 20.48 -10.76
N MET A 265 16.37 21.69 -10.36
CA MET A 265 15.30 22.48 -10.99
C MET A 265 15.56 22.79 -12.48
N PHE A 266 16.83 22.80 -12.91
CA PHE A 266 17.25 23.25 -14.24
C PHE A 266 17.84 22.12 -15.11
N TYR A 267 18.14 20.96 -14.52
CA TYR A 267 18.84 19.86 -15.20
C TYR A 267 18.52 18.51 -14.53
N GLY A 268 18.32 17.48 -15.35
CA GLY A 268 18.06 16.11 -14.89
C GLY A 268 16.68 15.59 -15.34
N ASP A 269 16.61 14.28 -15.52
CA ASP A 269 15.37 13.60 -15.89
C ASP A 269 14.47 13.45 -14.66
N THR A 270 13.20 13.83 -14.81
CA THR A 270 12.19 13.58 -13.78
C THR A 270 11.89 12.09 -13.73
N GLN A 271 12.20 11.45 -12.60
CA GLN A 271 11.84 10.06 -12.36
C GLN A 271 10.52 10.00 -11.59
N GLU A 272 9.55 9.28 -12.14
CA GLU A 272 8.27 9.05 -11.46
C GLU A 272 8.24 7.62 -10.89
N LYS A 273 7.97 7.50 -9.60
CA LYS A 273 7.81 6.22 -8.91
C LYS A 273 6.44 6.15 -8.24
N GLN A 274 5.84 4.97 -8.19
CA GLN A 274 4.56 4.72 -7.55
C GLN A 274 4.73 3.76 -6.38
N PHE A 275 3.92 3.94 -5.35
CA PHE A 275 3.90 3.04 -4.19
C PHE A 275 2.49 2.99 -3.58
N ILE A 276 2.15 1.85 -3.00
CA ILE A 276 0.87 1.62 -2.31
C ILE A 276 1.11 1.61 -0.80
N ASP A 277 0.33 2.43 -0.09
CA ASP A 277 0.24 2.39 1.36
C ASP A 277 -1.13 1.86 1.80
N THR A 278 -1.13 1.13 2.92
CA THR A 278 -2.28 0.49 3.55
C THR A 278 -2.46 1.04 4.95
N ARG A 279 -3.69 1.43 5.26
CA ARG A 279 -4.11 1.93 6.56
C ARG A 279 -5.32 1.15 7.04
N LEU A 280 -5.30 0.76 8.31
CA LEU A 280 -6.45 0.14 8.95
C LEU A 280 -7.29 1.22 9.63
N ASP A 281 -8.54 1.35 9.20
CA ASP A 281 -9.56 2.15 9.88
C ASP A 281 -10.54 1.22 10.59
N TYR A 282 -10.76 1.52 11.87
CA TYR A 282 -11.62 0.72 12.73
C TYR A 282 -13.06 1.25 12.66
N LEU A 283 -13.98 0.41 12.19
CA LEU A 283 -15.39 0.75 12.08
C LEU A 283 -16.23 -0.24 12.89
N ASN A 284 -16.56 0.15 14.12
CA ASN A 284 -17.40 -0.66 15.01
C ASN A 284 -18.85 -0.65 14.53
N MET A 285 -19.19 -1.49 13.56
CA MET A 285 -20.58 -1.81 13.26
C MET A 285 -21.08 -2.89 14.21
N LEU A 286 -21.71 -2.47 15.30
CA LEU A 286 -22.48 -3.34 16.21
C LEU A 286 -23.73 -3.87 15.49
N CYS A 287 -23.56 -4.86 14.63
CA CYS A 287 -24.68 -5.72 14.26
C CYS A 287 -24.77 -6.83 15.30
N LYS A 288 -25.81 -6.78 16.16
CA LYS A 288 -26.29 -7.99 16.84
C LYS A 288 -26.55 -9.02 15.74
N VAL A 289 -26.00 -10.22 15.89
CA VAL A 289 -26.42 -11.37 15.10
C VAL A 289 -27.92 -11.51 15.35
N LEU A 290 -28.74 -11.10 14.37
CA LEU A 290 -30.16 -11.39 14.38
C LEU A 290 -30.27 -12.89 14.22
N GLU A 291 -30.47 -13.58 15.34
CA GLU A 291 -30.96 -14.96 15.35
C GLU A 291 -32.28 -14.97 14.60
N GLY A 292 -32.26 -15.38 13.33
CA GLY A 292 -33.47 -15.36 12.50
C GLY A 292 -33.22 -15.58 11.03
N LEU A 293 -32.83 -16.80 10.67
CA LEU A 293 -33.26 -17.57 9.50
C LEU A 293 -32.97 -19.06 9.76
#